data_AF-A0A072PLR6-F1
#
_entry.id   AF-A0A072PLR6-F1
#
_cell.length_a   1.000
_cell.length_b   1.000
_cell.length_c   1.000
_cell.angle_alpha   90.00
_cell.angle_beta   90.00
_cell.angle_gamma   90.00
#
_symmetry.space_group_name_H-M   'P 1'
#
loop_
_entity.id
_entity.type
_entity.pdbx_description
1 polymer ?
#
loop_
_entity_poly.entity_id
_entity_poly.type
_entity_poly.pdbx_seq_one_letter_code
_entity_poly.pdbx_strand_id
1 'polypeptide(L)'
;MPEIAEVARTVHFVRKLLVGKTIAKVAATDDANVYGKVGTSAAEFQKHMTGKKVVDAGQQGKYFWIIMSSPPHPVMHFGMSGWLKFNSEHTYYYQPKKGGKEEDWPPKFMKFHLETKAENGEEAIEAAFVDMRRFARIRLVDCPASEIRKVSPLKENGPDPVVDKDVVTFEWLREKCRAKKLPIKAMLLDQANISGIGNWVGDEVMYNAKMHPEQYANTLSDEQIKQLHTSIHYICSTAVDLLGDSDQFPEDWLFKHRWGKGKKGTSNTMPSGEKILFLTVGGRTSAVVPSVQRKTGPVAKEMSEAEGAIDDEKPKKSKGKKRKAEMEENEQAEVRPKQTTARTKKAAVKEEEDDDQVKEAKPQVNSASNQVNGGRNVSKKGKSVKDETVGGTPASKKVMNTAENDTGRRRSGRLSKT
;
A
#
# COMPACT_ATOMS: atom_id res chain seq x y z
N MET A 1 4.54 0.22 2.41
CA MET A 1 3.11 0.27 2.05
C MET A 1 3.08 -0.05 0.58
N PRO A 2 2.31 -1.05 0.14
CA PRO A 2 2.19 -1.35 -1.28
C PRO A 2 1.68 -0.16 -2.09
N GLU A 3 2.40 0.15 -3.17
CA GLU A 3 2.03 1.09 -4.22
C GLU A 3 1.92 0.29 -5.54
N ILE A 4 2.05 0.92 -6.70
CA ILE A 4 1.83 0.26 -8.00
C ILE A 4 2.74 -0.97 -8.24
N ALA A 5 3.98 -0.91 -7.77
CA ALA A 5 5.00 -1.93 -8.02
C ALA A 5 4.78 -3.21 -7.21
N GLU A 6 4.46 -3.07 -5.93
CA GLU A 6 4.17 -4.19 -5.01
C GLU A 6 2.83 -4.87 -5.36
N VAL A 7 1.90 -4.14 -5.98
CA VAL A 7 0.66 -4.70 -6.56
C VAL A 7 0.96 -5.47 -7.84
N ALA A 8 1.81 -4.94 -8.73
CA ALA A 8 2.25 -5.66 -9.93
C ALA A 8 3.04 -6.94 -9.60
N ARG A 9 3.92 -6.88 -8.59
CA ARG A 9 4.58 -8.07 -8.00
C ARG A 9 3.57 -9.14 -7.63
N THR A 10 2.48 -8.74 -6.98
CA THR A 10 1.41 -9.67 -6.56
C THR A 10 0.71 -10.29 -7.76
N VAL A 11 0.32 -9.49 -8.75
CA VAL A 11 -0.35 -9.99 -9.97
C VAL A 11 0.57 -10.93 -10.77
N HIS A 12 1.87 -10.62 -10.85
CA HIS A 12 2.88 -11.52 -11.43
C HIS A 12 2.88 -12.88 -10.73
N PHE A 13 2.96 -12.93 -9.40
CA PHE A 13 2.99 -14.21 -8.69
C PHE A 13 1.66 -14.96 -8.71
N VAL A 14 0.50 -14.28 -8.70
CA VAL A 14 -0.80 -14.94 -8.92
C VAL A 14 -0.87 -15.56 -10.32
N ARG A 15 -0.36 -14.88 -11.35
CA ARG A 15 -0.25 -15.41 -12.72
C ARG A 15 0.73 -16.58 -12.84
N LYS A 16 1.85 -16.52 -12.12
CA LYS A 16 2.88 -17.58 -12.10
C LYS A 16 2.42 -18.84 -11.36
N LEU A 17 1.66 -18.69 -10.27
CA LEU A 17 1.45 -19.76 -9.30
C LEU A 17 -0.01 -20.26 -9.18
N LEU A 18 -1.02 -19.41 -9.43
CA LEU A 18 -2.43 -19.79 -9.25
C LEU A 18 -3.20 -19.95 -10.57
N VAL A 19 -2.86 -19.20 -11.62
CA VAL A 19 -3.55 -19.29 -12.91
C VAL A 19 -3.48 -20.70 -13.48
N GLY A 20 -4.63 -21.21 -13.92
CA GLY A 20 -4.77 -22.59 -14.38
C GLY A 20 -5.06 -23.61 -13.27
N LYS A 21 -4.92 -23.26 -11.98
CA LYS A 21 -5.16 -24.18 -10.86
C LYS A 21 -6.58 -24.06 -10.28
N THR A 22 -7.09 -25.17 -9.75
CA THR A 22 -8.31 -25.22 -8.94
C THR A 22 -8.00 -24.94 -7.49
N ILE A 23 -8.76 -24.09 -6.81
CA ILE A 23 -8.64 -23.90 -5.36
C ILE A 23 -9.32 -25.08 -4.64
N ALA A 24 -8.54 -25.86 -3.88
CA ALA A 24 -9.04 -27.01 -3.11
C ALA A 24 -9.72 -26.57 -1.81
N LYS A 25 -9.06 -25.70 -1.05
CA LYS A 25 -9.51 -25.21 0.26
C LYS A 25 -9.34 -23.70 0.35
N VAL A 26 -10.23 -23.06 1.12
CA VAL A 26 -10.07 -21.68 1.59
C VAL A 26 -10.45 -21.63 3.06
N ALA A 27 -9.65 -20.94 3.86
CA ALA A 27 -9.94 -20.64 5.26
C ALA A 27 -9.91 -19.12 5.44
N ALA A 28 -11.09 -18.49 5.53
CA ALA A 28 -11.21 -17.04 5.70
C ALA A 28 -11.43 -16.69 7.19
N THR A 29 -10.61 -15.80 7.73
CA THR A 29 -10.77 -15.28 9.10
C THR A 29 -11.72 -14.10 9.09
N ASP A 30 -12.78 -14.12 9.91
CA ASP A 30 -13.70 -12.99 9.95
C ASP A 30 -13.00 -11.71 10.45
N ASP A 31 -13.24 -10.63 9.71
CA ASP A 31 -12.70 -9.31 10.00
C ASP A 31 -13.60 -8.24 9.36
N ALA A 32 -14.55 -7.74 10.13
CA ALA A 32 -15.46 -6.66 9.73
C ALA A 32 -14.76 -5.39 9.20
N ASN A 33 -13.49 -5.15 9.51
CA ASN A 33 -12.74 -4.04 8.91
C ASN A 33 -12.26 -4.34 7.48
N VAL A 34 -11.92 -5.59 7.17
CA VAL A 34 -11.34 -6.01 5.88
C VAL A 34 -12.42 -6.46 4.90
N TYR A 35 -13.40 -7.21 5.36
CA TYR A 35 -14.54 -7.71 4.58
C TYR A 35 -15.78 -6.82 4.76
N GLY A 36 -16.30 -6.71 5.98
CA GLY A 36 -17.60 -6.07 6.26
C GLY A 36 -17.72 -4.62 5.74
N LYS A 37 -16.66 -3.81 5.88
CA LYS A 37 -16.58 -2.42 5.36
C LYS A 37 -16.65 -2.29 3.83
N VAL A 38 -16.74 -3.39 3.08
CA VAL A 38 -16.85 -3.39 1.60
C VAL A 38 -17.95 -4.33 1.08
N GLY A 39 -18.94 -4.68 1.91
CA GLY A 39 -20.12 -5.43 1.47
C GLY A 39 -19.83 -6.90 1.12
N THR A 40 -19.01 -7.56 1.93
CA THR A 40 -18.67 -8.98 1.80
C THR A 40 -18.39 -9.53 3.20
N SER A 41 -18.67 -10.80 3.45
CA SER A 41 -18.23 -11.54 4.65
C SER A 41 -17.12 -12.54 4.32
N ALA A 42 -16.36 -12.94 5.34
CA ALA A 42 -15.37 -14.01 5.20
C ALA A 42 -16.01 -15.34 4.76
N ALA A 43 -17.22 -15.64 5.22
CA ALA A 43 -17.96 -16.85 4.85
C ALA A 43 -18.36 -16.87 3.36
N GLU A 44 -18.85 -15.74 2.82
CA GLU A 44 -19.14 -15.61 1.39
C GLU A 44 -17.86 -15.72 0.55
N PHE A 45 -16.78 -15.04 0.94
CA PHE A 45 -15.48 -15.16 0.27
C PHE A 45 -15.02 -16.62 0.21
N GLN A 46 -15.01 -17.33 1.35
CA GLN A 46 -14.65 -18.74 1.41
C GLN A 46 -15.55 -19.62 0.53
N LYS A 47 -16.87 -19.42 0.59
CA LYS A 47 -17.85 -20.16 -0.22
C LYS A 47 -17.67 -19.95 -1.73
N HIS A 48 -17.43 -18.70 -2.16
CA HIS A 48 -17.32 -18.38 -3.60
C HIS A 48 -15.93 -18.66 -4.18
N MET A 49 -14.89 -18.78 -3.36
CA MET A 49 -13.52 -19.08 -3.81
C MET A 49 -13.20 -20.58 -3.81
N THR A 50 -13.71 -21.35 -2.85
CA THR A 50 -13.47 -22.80 -2.76
C THR A 50 -14.02 -23.53 -3.99
N GLY A 51 -13.23 -24.43 -4.57
CA GLY A 51 -13.63 -25.26 -5.71
C GLY A 51 -13.57 -24.57 -7.08
N LYS A 52 -13.42 -23.24 -7.15
CA LYS A 52 -13.27 -22.51 -8.42
C LYS A 52 -11.86 -22.63 -8.98
N LYS A 53 -11.75 -22.52 -10.31
CA LYS A 53 -10.48 -22.41 -11.03
C LYS A 53 -10.10 -20.93 -11.20
N VAL A 54 -8.81 -20.62 -11.08
CA VAL A 54 -8.28 -19.28 -11.39
C VAL A 54 -7.94 -19.20 -12.89
N VAL A 55 -8.39 -18.12 -13.55
CA VAL A 55 -8.30 -17.91 -15.00
C VAL A 55 -7.22 -16.89 -15.38
N ASP A 56 -7.15 -15.78 -14.66
CA ASP A 56 -6.11 -14.75 -14.78
C ASP A 56 -6.10 -13.88 -13.48
N ALA A 57 -5.23 -12.88 -13.39
CA ALA A 57 -5.29 -11.80 -12.41
C ALA A 57 -5.01 -10.45 -13.08
N GLY A 58 -5.46 -9.35 -12.47
CA GLY A 58 -5.26 -8.00 -13.03
C GLY A 58 -5.18 -6.92 -11.96
N GLN A 59 -4.87 -5.70 -12.38
CA GLN A 59 -4.74 -4.53 -11.50
C GLN A 59 -5.29 -3.24 -12.12
N GLN A 60 -5.55 -2.28 -11.24
CA GLN A 60 -5.62 -0.86 -11.56
C GLN A 60 -5.05 -0.07 -10.38
N GLY A 61 -3.84 0.45 -10.55
CA GLY A 61 -3.14 1.26 -9.58
C GLY A 61 -2.77 0.50 -8.30
N LYS A 62 -3.56 0.67 -7.23
CA LYS A 62 -3.36 -0.02 -5.93
C LYS A 62 -4.36 -1.14 -5.65
N TYR A 63 -5.31 -1.36 -6.57
CA TYR A 63 -6.22 -2.50 -6.52
C TYR A 63 -5.73 -3.62 -7.43
N PHE A 64 -5.95 -4.86 -7.01
CA PHE A 64 -5.79 -6.04 -7.85
C PHE A 64 -6.97 -6.98 -7.67
N TRP A 65 -7.10 -7.94 -8.57
CA TRP A 65 -8.16 -8.94 -8.54
C TRP A 65 -7.67 -10.27 -9.10
N ILE A 66 -8.39 -11.34 -8.76
CA ILE A 66 -8.23 -12.66 -9.36
C ILE A 66 -9.48 -12.93 -10.20
N ILE A 67 -9.30 -13.28 -11.47
CA ILE A 67 -10.40 -13.67 -12.36
C ILE A 67 -10.65 -15.15 -12.12
N MET A 68 -11.86 -15.47 -11.67
CA MET A 68 -12.30 -16.83 -11.38
C MET A 68 -13.08 -17.42 -12.56
N SER A 69 -13.17 -18.75 -12.65
CA SER A 69 -13.88 -19.48 -13.71
C SER A 69 -15.37 -19.16 -13.86
N SER A 70 -15.96 -18.53 -12.85
CA SER A 70 -17.26 -17.85 -12.90
C SER A 70 -17.24 -16.69 -11.90
N PRO A 71 -18.07 -15.64 -12.06
CA PRO A 71 -18.21 -14.61 -11.05
C PRO A 71 -18.91 -15.14 -9.77
N PRO A 72 -18.88 -14.41 -8.64
CA PRO A 72 -18.12 -13.17 -8.43
C PRO A 72 -16.60 -13.41 -8.43
N HIS A 73 -15.87 -12.31 -8.60
CA HIS A 73 -14.40 -12.24 -8.61
C HIS A 73 -13.90 -11.47 -7.36
N PRO A 74 -12.85 -11.93 -6.66
CA PRO A 74 -12.29 -11.21 -5.53
C PRO A 74 -11.50 -9.97 -6.00
N VAL A 75 -11.92 -8.78 -5.56
CA VAL A 75 -11.20 -7.51 -5.74
C VAL A 75 -10.60 -7.09 -4.40
N MET A 76 -9.32 -6.74 -4.41
CA MET A 76 -8.48 -6.59 -3.23
C MET A 76 -7.65 -5.31 -3.26
N HIS A 77 -7.35 -4.78 -2.07
CA HIS A 77 -6.46 -3.64 -1.86
C HIS A 77 -5.67 -3.87 -0.56
N PHE A 78 -4.35 -3.70 -0.59
CA PHE A 78 -3.49 -4.03 0.57
C PHE A 78 -3.56 -3.05 1.75
N GLY A 79 -4.06 -1.84 1.55
CA GLY A 79 -4.00 -0.81 2.58
C GLY A 79 -2.55 -0.40 2.84
N MET A 80 -2.09 -0.47 4.10
CA MET A 80 -0.71 -0.06 4.46
C MET A 80 0.26 -1.21 4.72
N SER A 81 -0.24 -2.40 5.02
CA SER A 81 0.53 -3.56 5.51
C SER A 81 0.03 -4.91 4.97
N GLY A 82 -0.94 -4.90 4.06
CA GLY A 82 -1.39 -6.10 3.40
C GLY A 82 -0.33 -6.69 2.47
N TRP A 83 -0.27 -8.01 2.39
CA TRP A 83 0.52 -8.77 1.43
C TRP A 83 -0.16 -10.11 1.13
N LEU A 84 -0.03 -10.60 -0.10
CA LEU A 84 -0.32 -12.01 -0.44
C LEU A 84 1.01 -12.77 -0.39
N LYS A 85 1.20 -13.60 0.63
CA LYS A 85 2.34 -14.51 0.74
C LYS A 85 2.03 -15.81 0.01
N PHE A 86 3.06 -16.49 -0.49
CA PHE A 86 3.02 -17.86 -0.99
C PHE A 86 4.01 -18.71 -0.17
N ASN A 87 3.74 -20.00 0.00
CA ASN A 87 4.63 -20.92 0.70
C ASN A 87 5.93 -21.21 -0.08
N SER A 88 5.84 -21.26 -1.41
CA SER A 88 6.95 -21.66 -2.30
C SER A 88 7.88 -20.52 -2.76
N GLU A 89 7.48 -19.25 -2.66
CA GLU A 89 8.26 -18.12 -3.21
C GLU A 89 8.24 -16.83 -2.37
N HIS A 90 9.37 -16.12 -2.35
CA HIS A 90 9.57 -14.85 -1.63
C HIS A 90 8.87 -13.65 -2.31
N THR A 91 7.57 -13.65 -2.12
CA THR A 91 6.57 -12.84 -2.82
C THR A 91 6.32 -11.47 -2.20
N TYR A 92 6.71 -11.27 -0.93
CA TYR A 92 6.46 -10.06 -0.16
C TYR A 92 7.76 -9.34 0.22
N TYR A 93 7.76 -8.00 0.29
CA TYR A 93 8.88 -7.22 0.83
C TYR A 93 8.55 -6.72 2.24
N TYR A 94 9.00 -7.48 3.24
CA TYR A 94 9.06 -7.03 4.63
C TYR A 94 10.41 -7.49 5.18
N GLN A 95 11.36 -6.57 5.37
CA GLN A 95 12.68 -6.91 5.90
C GLN A 95 12.52 -7.64 7.24
N PRO A 96 12.90 -8.92 7.35
CA PRO A 96 13.04 -9.55 8.65
C PRO A 96 14.13 -8.78 9.41
N LYS A 97 14.04 -8.71 10.74
CA LYS A 97 15.22 -8.33 11.52
C LYS A 97 16.33 -9.33 11.16
N LYS A 98 17.54 -8.87 10.89
CA LYS A 98 18.66 -9.74 10.49
C LYS A 98 18.88 -10.81 11.58
N GLY A 99 18.73 -12.09 11.23
CA GLY A 99 18.68 -13.20 12.19
C GLY A 99 17.30 -13.54 12.76
N GLY A 100 16.21 -13.08 12.14
CA GLY A 100 14.85 -13.49 12.45
C GLY A 100 14.61 -14.97 12.15
N LYS A 101 13.73 -15.60 12.92
CA LYS A 101 13.26 -16.95 12.63
C LYS A 101 12.42 -16.95 11.35
N GLU A 102 12.41 -18.10 10.67
CA GLU A 102 11.39 -18.47 9.70
C GLU A 102 9.99 -18.30 10.33
N GLU A 103 9.03 -17.76 9.57
CA GLU A 103 7.67 -17.52 10.08
C GLU A 103 6.85 -18.81 10.03
N ASP A 104 6.18 -19.14 11.14
CA ASP A 104 5.21 -20.24 11.19
C ASP A 104 4.15 -20.10 10.08
N TRP A 105 3.86 -21.17 9.34
CA TRP A 105 2.83 -21.19 8.30
C TRP A 105 1.58 -21.98 8.79
N PRO A 106 0.35 -21.49 8.56
CA PRO A 106 -0.02 -20.21 7.94
C PRO A 106 0.39 -18.97 8.76
N PRO A 107 0.76 -17.86 8.10
CA PRO A 107 1.38 -16.71 8.74
C PRO A 107 0.41 -15.90 9.62
N LYS A 108 0.99 -15.28 10.66
CA LYS A 108 0.26 -14.42 11.61
C LYS A 108 -0.40 -13.23 10.90
N PHE A 109 -1.56 -12.83 11.41
CA PHE A 109 -2.43 -11.78 10.86
C PHE A 109 -3.06 -12.09 9.49
N MET A 110 -3.18 -13.37 9.11
CA MET A 110 -3.95 -13.78 7.93
C MET A 110 -5.41 -13.28 7.94
N LYS A 111 -5.98 -13.14 6.73
CA LYS A 111 -7.36 -12.75 6.43
C LYS A 111 -8.05 -13.81 5.58
N PHE A 112 -7.29 -14.42 4.67
CA PHE A 112 -7.57 -15.77 4.19
C PHE A 112 -6.27 -16.53 3.98
N HIS A 113 -6.38 -17.85 4.06
CA HIS A 113 -5.47 -18.83 3.49
C HIS A 113 -6.22 -19.58 2.37
N LEU A 114 -5.51 -19.97 1.31
CA LEU A 114 -6.00 -20.85 0.26
C LEU A 114 -4.95 -21.89 -0.10
N GLU A 115 -5.42 -23.03 -0.57
CA GLU A 115 -4.64 -24.19 -1.00
C GLU A 115 -5.16 -24.62 -2.37
N THR A 116 -4.28 -24.77 -3.37
CA THR A 116 -4.67 -25.33 -4.68
C THR A 116 -4.79 -26.85 -4.60
N LYS A 117 -5.58 -27.46 -5.48
CA LYS A 117 -5.49 -28.90 -5.71
C LYS A 117 -4.08 -29.23 -6.22
N ALA A 118 -3.52 -30.34 -5.74
CA ALA A 118 -2.44 -31.03 -6.43
C ALA A 118 -3.04 -31.71 -7.67
N GLU A 119 -2.59 -31.32 -8.85
CA GLU A 119 -3.07 -31.81 -10.15
C GLU A 119 -1.84 -32.17 -11.00
N ASN A 120 -1.93 -33.21 -11.83
CA ASN A 120 -0.87 -33.64 -12.76
C ASN A 120 0.52 -33.95 -12.15
N GLY A 121 0.60 -34.18 -10.84
CA GLY A 121 1.87 -34.42 -10.13
C GLY A 121 2.56 -33.15 -9.61
N GLU A 122 1.95 -31.97 -9.81
CA GLU A 122 2.41 -30.74 -9.16
C GLU A 122 1.96 -30.68 -7.69
N GLU A 123 2.82 -30.14 -6.83
CA GLU A 123 2.50 -29.91 -5.41
C GLU A 123 1.37 -28.87 -5.24
N ALA A 124 0.66 -28.97 -4.12
CA ALA A 124 -0.34 -28.00 -3.71
C ALA A 124 0.33 -26.66 -3.35
N ILE A 125 -0.07 -25.59 -4.02
CA ILE A 125 0.44 -24.24 -3.73
C ILE A 125 -0.46 -23.62 -2.67
N GLU A 126 0.15 -23.08 -1.62
CA GLU A 126 -0.56 -22.38 -0.56
C GLU A 126 -0.27 -20.89 -0.61
N ALA A 127 -1.32 -20.08 -0.49
CA ALA A 127 -1.21 -18.63 -0.45
C ALA A 127 -2.02 -18.05 0.72
N ALA A 128 -1.45 -17.06 1.40
CA ALA A 128 -2.03 -16.44 2.58
C ALA A 128 -2.02 -14.91 2.45
N PHE A 129 -3.20 -14.31 2.43
CA PHE A 129 -3.31 -12.85 2.51
C PHE A 129 -3.21 -12.44 3.98
N VAL A 130 -2.16 -11.69 4.33
CA VAL A 130 -1.95 -11.13 5.67
C VAL A 130 -2.24 -9.63 5.68
N ASP A 131 -2.78 -9.10 6.78
CA ASP A 131 -2.72 -7.67 7.08
C ASP A 131 -2.80 -7.42 8.59
N MET A 132 -1.66 -7.03 9.18
CA MET A 132 -1.53 -6.70 10.60
C MET A 132 -2.38 -5.49 11.03
N ARG A 133 -2.64 -4.52 10.15
CA ARG A 133 -3.28 -3.24 10.54
C ARG A 133 -4.77 -3.13 10.18
N ARG A 134 -5.36 -4.14 9.56
CA ARG A 134 -6.80 -4.22 9.20
C ARG A 134 -7.27 -3.06 8.28
N PHE A 135 -6.35 -2.57 7.45
CA PHE A 135 -6.57 -1.53 6.43
C PHE A 135 -6.64 -2.08 5.01
N ALA A 136 -6.28 -3.35 4.80
CA ALA A 136 -6.63 -4.08 3.59
C ALA A 136 -8.14 -4.16 3.39
N ARG A 137 -8.58 -4.35 2.15
CA ARG A 137 -9.99 -4.60 1.79
C ARG A 137 -10.06 -5.79 0.85
N ILE A 138 -11.02 -6.66 1.10
CA ILE A 138 -11.26 -7.88 0.31
C ILE A 138 -12.77 -7.93 0.07
N ARG A 139 -13.20 -7.83 -1.19
CA ARG A 139 -14.61 -7.90 -1.58
C ARG A 139 -14.82 -8.89 -2.71
N LEU A 140 -16.03 -9.41 -2.83
CA LEU A 140 -16.50 -10.08 -4.03
C LEU A 140 -17.18 -9.04 -4.95
N VAL A 141 -16.91 -9.13 -6.26
CA VAL A 141 -17.58 -8.31 -7.28
C VAL A 141 -18.24 -9.23 -8.30
N ASP A 142 -19.55 -9.18 -8.40
CA ASP A 142 -20.35 -9.99 -9.31
C ASP A 142 -20.59 -9.25 -10.62
N CYS A 143 -19.73 -9.52 -11.61
CA CYS A 143 -19.77 -8.93 -12.94
C CYS A 143 -18.98 -9.79 -13.94
N PRO A 144 -19.17 -9.61 -15.27
CA PRO A 144 -18.28 -10.21 -16.26
C PRO A 144 -16.83 -9.73 -16.08
N ALA A 145 -15.86 -10.63 -16.25
CA ALA A 145 -14.43 -10.33 -16.03
C ALA A 145 -13.91 -9.12 -16.84
N SER A 146 -14.41 -8.92 -18.07
CA SER A 146 -14.10 -7.79 -18.96
C SER A 146 -14.66 -6.44 -18.48
N GLU A 147 -15.58 -6.44 -17.51
CA GLU A 147 -16.25 -5.25 -17.00
C GLU A 147 -15.81 -4.86 -15.59
N ILE A 148 -14.91 -5.62 -14.97
CA ILE A 148 -14.53 -5.43 -13.56
C ILE A 148 -14.04 -4.01 -13.25
N ARG A 149 -13.30 -3.38 -14.18
CA ARG A 149 -12.85 -1.97 -14.07
C ARG A 149 -13.97 -0.93 -14.14
N LYS A 150 -15.16 -1.30 -14.65
CA LYS A 150 -16.36 -0.45 -14.71
C LYS A 150 -17.20 -0.50 -13.42
N VAL A 151 -16.84 -1.36 -12.46
CA VAL A 151 -17.57 -1.57 -11.20
C VAL A 151 -16.80 -0.98 -10.00
N SER A 152 -17.51 -0.59 -8.94
CA SER A 152 -16.90 -0.03 -7.73
C SER A 152 -16.08 -1.08 -6.96
N PRO A 153 -14.80 -0.84 -6.65
CA PRO A 153 -14.16 0.46 -6.42
C PRO A 153 -13.21 0.90 -7.56
N LEU A 154 -13.28 0.24 -8.71
CA LEU A 154 -12.31 0.43 -9.80
C LEU A 154 -12.70 1.59 -10.71
N LYS A 155 -14.01 1.78 -10.93
CA LYS A 155 -14.55 2.89 -11.76
C LYS A 155 -14.30 4.28 -11.17
N GLU A 156 -14.06 4.37 -9.86
CA GLU A 156 -13.71 5.61 -9.15
C GLU A 156 -12.21 5.94 -9.22
N ASN A 157 -11.35 5.02 -9.68
CA ASN A 157 -9.92 5.28 -9.87
C ASN A 157 -9.68 5.97 -11.22
N GLY A 158 -8.73 6.89 -11.24
CA GLY A 158 -8.11 7.38 -12.47
C GLY A 158 -7.32 6.29 -13.20
N PRO A 159 -6.74 6.62 -14.36
CA PRO A 159 -5.94 5.69 -15.14
C PRO A 159 -4.70 5.21 -14.36
N ASP A 160 -4.20 4.04 -14.72
CA ASP A 160 -2.97 3.43 -14.24
C ASP A 160 -1.80 3.84 -15.16
N PRO A 161 -0.71 4.45 -14.67
CA PRO A 161 0.38 4.95 -15.51
C PRO A 161 1.21 3.88 -16.22
N VAL A 162 1.03 2.59 -15.90
CA VAL A 162 1.77 1.49 -16.52
C VAL A 162 0.87 0.65 -17.43
N VAL A 163 -0.42 0.49 -17.08
CA VAL A 163 -1.40 -0.25 -17.89
C VAL A 163 -2.06 0.64 -18.94
N ASP A 164 -2.44 1.88 -18.60
CA ASP A 164 -3.23 2.78 -19.44
C ASP A 164 -2.34 3.87 -20.10
N LYS A 165 -1.19 3.48 -20.68
CA LYS A 165 -0.20 4.44 -21.23
C LYS A 165 -0.72 5.28 -22.40
N ASP A 166 -1.70 4.75 -23.11
CA ASP A 166 -2.49 5.40 -24.17
C ASP A 166 -3.46 6.46 -23.62
N VAL A 167 -3.89 6.34 -22.36
CA VAL A 167 -4.72 7.34 -21.66
C VAL A 167 -3.85 8.37 -20.94
N VAL A 168 -2.78 7.93 -20.27
CA VAL A 168 -1.82 8.81 -19.55
C VAL A 168 -0.85 9.47 -20.53
N THR A 169 -1.39 10.28 -21.43
CA THR A 169 -0.66 11.07 -22.43
C THR A 169 -0.19 12.41 -21.84
N PHE A 170 0.66 13.13 -22.60
CA PHE A 170 1.08 14.48 -22.26
C PHE A 170 -0.11 15.44 -22.16
N GLU A 171 -0.98 15.48 -23.18
CA GLU A 171 -2.14 16.40 -23.19
C GLU A 171 -3.15 16.06 -22.09
N TRP A 172 -3.41 14.77 -21.83
CA TRP A 172 -4.23 14.35 -20.68
C TRP A 172 -3.66 14.87 -19.36
N LEU A 173 -2.34 14.71 -19.14
CA LEU A 173 -1.70 15.19 -17.92
C LEU A 173 -1.72 16.73 -17.84
N ARG A 174 -1.60 17.41 -18.98
CA ARG A 174 -1.67 18.87 -19.09
C ARG A 174 -3.03 19.41 -18.70
N GLU A 175 -4.10 18.89 -19.28
CA GLU A 175 -5.48 19.21 -18.88
C GLU A 175 -5.71 18.91 -17.39
N LYS A 176 -5.27 17.74 -16.92
CA LYS A 176 -5.40 17.32 -15.52
C LYS A 176 -4.69 18.28 -14.55
N CYS A 177 -3.49 18.74 -14.90
CA CYS A 177 -2.72 19.71 -14.11
C CYS A 177 -3.39 21.09 -14.11
N ARG A 178 -3.77 21.61 -15.29
CA ARG A 178 -4.44 22.93 -15.43
C ARG A 178 -5.75 23.01 -14.64
N ALA A 179 -6.51 21.91 -14.57
CA ALA A 179 -7.77 21.82 -13.84
C ALA A 179 -7.62 21.72 -12.29
N LYS A 180 -6.40 21.65 -11.73
CA LYS A 180 -6.17 21.30 -10.31
C LYS A 180 -5.38 22.39 -9.57
N LYS A 181 -6.10 23.27 -8.87
CA LYS A 181 -5.55 24.26 -7.92
C LYS A 181 -5.06 23.63 -6.61
N LEU A 182 -4.07 22.74 -6.68
CA LEU A 182 -3.43 22.16 -5.49
C LEU A 182 -1.97 21.72 -5.77
N PRO A 183 -1.14 21.50 -4.73
CA PRO A 183 0.23 21.03 -4.88
C PRO A 183 0.35 19.76 -5.74
N ILE A 184 1.31 19.75 -6.66
CA ILE A 184 1.44 18.70 -7.69
C ILE A 184 1.60 17.30 -7.10
N LYS A 185 2.38 17.13 -6.02
CA LYS A 185 2.49 15.81 -5.37
C LYS A 185 1.14 15.38 -4.77
N ALA A 186 0.38 16.31 -4.18
CA ALA A 186 -0.95 15.98 -3.66
C ALA A 186 -1.94 15.58 -4.77
N MET A 187 -1.83 16.15 -5.98
CA MET A 187 -2.62 15.75 -7.15
C MET A 187 -2.31 14.31 -7.58
N LEU A 188 -1.03 13.94 -7.65
CA LEU A 188 -0.58 12.59 -8.02
C LEU A 188 -0.87 11.53 -6.95
N LEU A 189 -1.04 11.94 -5.69
CA LEU A 189 -1.37 11.09 -4.56
C LEU A 189 -2.87 10.75 -4.44
N ASP A 190 -3.72 11.44 -5.19
CA ASP A 190 -5.17 11.22 -5.27
C ASP A 190 -5.50 10.19 -6.37
N GLN A 191 -6.04 9.05 -5.94
CA GLN A 191 -6.25 7.90 -6.82
C GLN A 191 -7.36 8.11 -7.85
N ALA A 192 -8.24 9.11 -7.66
CA ALA A 192 -9.22 9.54 -8.67
C ALA A 192 -8.62 10.45 -9.75
N ASN A 193 -7.42 11.00 -9.51
CA ASN A 193 -6.68 11.73 -10.55
C ASN A 193 -5.83 10.77 -11.38
N ILE A 194 -4.98 9.99 -10.70
CA ILE A 194 -4.10 8.97 -11.29
C ILE A 194 -3.91 7.87 -10.24
N SER A 195 -4.06 6.61 -10.65
CA SER A 195 -4.03 5.49 -9.72
C SER A 195 -2.61 4.93 -9.54
N GLY A 196 -2.37 4.18 -8.47
CA GLY A 196 -1.10 3.48 -8.26
C GLY A 196 -0.02 4.31 -7.57
N ILE A 197 0.23 5.54 -8.02
CA ILE A 197 1.22 6.45 -7.40
C ILE A 197 0.88 6.67 -5.92
N GLY A 198 1.81 6.32 -5.02
CA GLY A 198 1.71 6.56 -3.58
C GLY A 198 2.81 7.49 -3.09
N ASN A 199 3.20 7.34 -1.82
CA ASN A 199 4.09 8.30 -1.18
C ASN A 199 5.57 8.10 -1.49
N TRP A 200 6.02 6.88 -1.80
CA TRP A 200 7.39 6.67 -2.27
C TRP A 200 7.50 6.97 -3.76
N VAL A 201 6.59 6.44 -4.59
CA VAL A 201 6.58 6.71 -6.04
C VAL A 201 6.40 8.22 -6.29
N GLY A 202 5.53 8.88 -5.51
CA GLY A 202 5.31 10.32 -5.61
C GLY A 202 6.45 11.19 -5.06
N ASP A 203 7.36 10.68 -4.22
CA ASP A 203 8.63 11.39 -3.92
C ASP A 203 9.61 11.23 -5.08
N GLU A 204 9.75 10.00 -5.59
CA GLU A 204 10.70 9.65 -6.65
C GLU A 204 10.40 10.36 -7.98
N VAL A 205 9.13 10.37 -8.40
CA VAL A 205 8.68 11.12 -9.59
C VAL A 205 8.99 12.62 -9.46
N MET A 206 8.82 13.21 -8.27
CA MET A 206 9.12 14.63 -8.04
C MET A 206 10.63 14.92 -8.04
N TYR A 207 11.44 13.98 -7.53
CA TYR A 207 12.90 14.09 -7.56
C TYR A 207 13.43 13.96 -8.99
N ASN A 208 13.05 12.90 -9.70
CA ASN A 208 13.44 12.64 -11.09
C ASN A 208 12.98 13.78 -12.03
N ALA A 209 11.77 14.32 -11.84
CA ALA A 209 11.27 15.48 -12.58
C ALA A 209 11.89 16.84 -12.15
N LYS A 210 12.71 16.86 -11.10
CA LYS A 210 13.35 18.05 -10.51
C LYS A 210 12.36 19.12 -10.02
N MET A 211 11.17 18.68 -9.57
CA MET A 211 10.07 19.56 -9.17
C MET A 211 9.89 19.60 -7.65
N HIS A 212 9.62 20.79 -7.12
CA HIS A 212 9.27 20.95 -5.72
C HIS A 212 7.83 20.48 -5.47
N PRO A 213 7.58 19.52 -4.54
CA PRO A 213 6.27 18.86 -4.43
C PRO A 213 5.13 19.78 -3.91
N GLU A 214 5.47 20.94 -3.33
CA GLU A 214 4.51 21.97 -2.94
C GLU A 214 4.04 22.87 -4.10
N GLN A 215 4.71 22.86 -5.26
CA GLN A 215 4.36 23.74 -6.39
C GLN A 215 2.99 23.35 -6.96
N TYR A 216 2.14 24.33 -7.26
CA TYR A 216 0.76 24.05 -7.69
C TYR A 216 0.71 23.43 -9.10
N ALA A 217 -0.14 22.41 -9.28
CA ALA A 217 -0.23 21.69 -10.55
C ALA A 217 -0.65 22.59 -11.72
N ASN A 218 -1.57 23.54 -11.48
CA ASN A 218 -2.03 24.47 -12.51
C ASN A 218 -1.01 25.54 -12.91
N THR A 219 0.10 25.71 -12.17
CA THR A 219 1.13 26.74 -12.43
C THR A 219 2.40 26.20 -13.10
N LEU A 220 2.48 24.89 -13.36
CA LEU A 220 3.59 24.28 -14.10
C LEU A 220 3.65 24.80 -15.55
N SER A 221 4.83 24.94 -16.15
CA SER A 221 4.95 25.16 -17.60
C SER A 221 4.61 23.89 -18.40
N ASP A 222 4.38 24.00 -19.71
CA ASP A 222 4.10 22.83 -20.55
C ASP A 222 5.34 21.92 -20.69
N GLU A 223 6.55 22.50 -20.67
CA GLU A 223 7.82 21.76 -20.59
C GLU A 223 7.94 21.01 -19.25
N GLN A 224 7.52 21.62 -18.14
CA GLN A 224 7.47 20.96 -16.85
C GLN A 224 6.45 19.81 -16.86
N ILE A 225 5.28 19.99 -17.45
CA ILE A 225 4.29 18.91 -17.59
C ILE A 225 4.84 17.76 -18.45
N LYS A 226 5.62 18.06 -19.50
CA LYS A 226 6.30 17.06 -20.34
C LYS A 226 7.42 16.32 -19.60
N GLN A 227 8.21 17.02 -18.80
CA GLN A 227 9.19 16.39 -17.90
C GLN A 227 8.51 15.50 -16.87
N LEU A 228 7.39 15.95 -16.29
CA LEU A 228 6.62 15.17 -15.30
C LEU A 228 6.02 13.91 -15.93
N HIS A 229 5.42 14.03 -17.12
CA HIS A 229 4.90 12.89 -17.90
C HIS A 229 5.99 11.83 -18.12
N THR A 230 7.17 12.27 -18.57
CA THR A 230 8.36 11.42 -18.75
C THR A 230 8.75 10.70 -17.46
N SER A 231 8.85 11.44 -16.35
CA SER A 231 9.26 10.90 -15.04
C SER A 231 8.21 9.97 -14.43
N ILE A 232 6.91 10.20 -14.63
CA ILE A 232 5.84 9.28 -14.23
C ILE A 232 6.01 7.94 -14.95
N HIS A 233 6.12 7.97 -16.28
CA HIS A 233 6.25 6.75 -17.09
C HIS A 233 7.53 5.98 -16.78
N TYR A 234 8.67 6.67 -16.65
CA TYR A 234 9.95 6.05 -16.29
C TYR A 234 9.89 5.36 -14.93
N ILE A 235 9.61 6.11 -13.85
CA ILE A 235 9.64 5.56 -12.48
C ILE A 235 8.59 4.47 -12.29
N CYS A 236 7.36 4.66 -12.77
CA CYS A 236 6.31 3.66 -12.58
C CYS A 236 6.57 2.38 -13.38
N SER A 237 7.09 2.49 -14.62
CA SER A 237 7.43 1.30 -15.42
C SER A 237 8.60 0.55 -14.78
N THR A 238 9.74 1.22 -14.57
CA THR A 238 10.94 0.58 -13.99
C THR A 238 10.66 -0.09 -12.66
N ALA A 239 9.83 0.50 -11.80
CA ALA A 239 9.44 -0.12 -10.52
C ALA A 239 8.56 -1.37 -10.71
N VAL A 240 7.67 -1.38 -11.70
CA VAL A 240 6.82 -2.54 -12.05
C VAL A 240 7.61 -3.64 -12.76
N ASP A 241 8.49 -3.28 -13.69
CA ASP A 241 9.35 -4.20 -14.45
C ASP A 241 10.31 -4.94 -13.50
N LEU A 242 10.81 -4.26 -12.47
CA LEU A 242 11.61 -4.84 -11.37
C LEU A 242 10.74 -5.50 -10.27
N LEU A 243 9.43 -5.68 -10.49
CA LEU A 243 8.47 -6.30 -9.56
C LEU A 243 8.53 -5.75 -8.12
N GLY A 244 8.73 -4.43 -7.98
CA GLY A 244 8.87 -3.76 -6.69
C GLY A 244 10.06 -4.23 -5.84
N ASP A 245 11.07 -4.87 -6.44
CA ASP A 245 12.30 -5.28 -5.77
C ASP A 245 13.22 -4.07 -5.55
N SER A 246 13.14 -3.49 -4.35
CA SER A 246 13.87 -2.28 -3.98
C SER A 246 15.38 -2.40 -4.07
N ASP A 247 15.91 -3.62 -3.96
CA ASP A 247 17.34 -3.84 -3.96
C ASP A 247 17.89 -3.74 -5.40
N GLN A 248 17.04 -3.98 -6.41
CA GLN A 248 17.35 -3.82 -7.84
C GLN A 248 17.07 -2.40 -8.39
N PHE A 249 16.40 -1.51 -7.63
CA PHE A 249 16.22 -0.12 -8.07
C PHE A 249 17.58 0.58 -8.24
N PRO A 250 17.72 1.56 -9.17
CA PRO A 250 18.97 2.31 -9.33
C PRO A 250 19.46 3.00 -8.05
N GLU A 251 20.77 3.05 -7.84
CA GLU A 251 21.39 3.58 -6.61
C GLU A 251 21.26 5.11 -6.45
N ASP A 252 20.98 5.83 -7.53
CA ASP A 252 20.72 7.28 -7.54
C ASP A 252 19.27 7.65 -7.22
N TRP A 253 18.34 6.69 -7.16
CA TRP A 253 16.95 6.92 -6.78
C TRP A 253 16.83 7.39 -5.33
N LEU A 254 16.00 8.41 -5.09
CA LEU A 254 15.70 8.96 -3.76
C LEU A 254 15.15 7.87 -2.83
N PHE A 255 14.50 6.84 -3.35
CA PHE A 255 14.02 5.65 -2.66
C PHE A 255 15.08 5.04 -1.75
N LYS A 256 16.32 4.83 -2.23
CA LYS A 256 17.37 4.16 -1.45
C LYS A 256 17.73 4.96 -0.18
N HIS A 257 17.64 6.30 -0.27
CA HIS A 257 18.19 7.23 0.73
C HIS A 257 17.14 7.89 1.64
N ARG A 258 15.86 7.96 1.22
CA ARG A 258 14.77 8.66 1.92
C ARG A 258 14.30 8.05 3.26
N TRP A 259 14.84 6.91 3.69
CA TRP A 259 14.38 6.18 4.90
C TRP A 259 15.07 6.61 6.21
N GLY A 260 15.82 7.71 6.22
CA GLY A 260 16.57 8.22 7.38
C GLY A 260 15.80 9.14 8.34
N LYS A 261 14.56 9.56 8.02
CA LYS A 261 13.79 10.53 8.83
C LYS A 261 13.70 10.14 10.31
N GLY A 262 14.21 11.00 11.19
CA GLY A 262 14.15 10.84 12.65
C GLY A 262 15.17 9.88 13.27
N LYS A 263 16.03 9.23 12.47
CA LYS A 263 17.12 8.39 12.99
C LYS A 263 18.33 9.24 13.37
N LYS A 264 18.73 9.20 14.64
CA LYS A 264 20.01 9.81 15.08
C LYS A 264 21.18 9.08 14.40
N GLY A 265 22.16 9.83 13.89
CA GLY A 265 23.37 9.27 13.28
C GLY A 265 23.23 8.76 11.84
N THR A 266 22.04 8.80 11.21
CA THR A 266 21.89 8.49 9.78
C THR A 266 22.06 9.76 8.95
N SER A 267 22.99 9.77 7.98
CA SER A 267 23.05 10.85 7.00
C SER A 267 21.81 10.81 6.12
N ASN A 268 21.14 11.96 5.98
CA ASN A 268 20.02 12.13 5.06
C ASN A 268 20.55 12.89 3.84
N THR A 269 21.28 12.16 2.99
CA THR A 269 21.99 12.70 1.81
C THR A 269 21.90 11.73 0.64
N MET A 270 21.84 12.25 -0.58
CA MET A 270 22.05 11.46 -1.81
C MET A 270 23.52 11.02 -1.92
N PRO A 271 23.87 10.04 -2.80
CA PRO A 271 25.26 9.60 -3.00
C PRO A 271 26.20 10.73 -3.47
N SER A 272 25.66 11.68 -4.23
CA SER A 272 26.32 12.92 -4.68
C SER A 272 26.42 14.01 -3.60
N GLY A 273 25.93 13.76 -2.38
CA GLY A 273 26.14 14.58 -1.19
C GLY A 273 25.03 15.60 -0.88
N GLU A 274 24.03 15.78 -1.74
CA GLU A 274 22.94 16.74 -1.50
C GLU A 274 22.03 16.30 -0.35
N LYS A 275 21.63 17.25 0.50
CA LYS A 275 20.84 16.99 1.71
C LYS A 275 19.37 16.73 1.37
N ILE A 276 18.84 15.65 1.93
CA ILE A 276 17.42 15.30 1.89
C ILE A 276 16.73 15.96 3.09
N LEU A 277 15.75 16.81 2.82
CA LEU A 277 14.84 17.38 3.81
C LEU A 277 13.50 16.64 3.82
N PHE A 278 12.76 16.75 4.91
CA PHE A 278 11.43 16.15 5.06
C PHE A 278 10.38 17.21 5.42
N LEU A 279 9.49 17.50 4.48
CA LEU A 279 8.36 18.42 4.64
C LEU A 279 7.01 17.69 4.50
N THR A 280 5.89 18.40 4.66
CA THR A 280 4.55 17.81 4.64
C THR A 280 3.71 18.42 3.53
N VAL A 281 3.34 17.62 2.52
CA VAL A 281 2.46 18.03 1.41
C VAL A 281 1.19 17.20 1.45
N GLY A 282 0.01 17.82 1.39
CA GLY A 282 -1.27 17.09 1.43
C GLY A 282 -1.42 16.18 2.65
N GLY A 283 -0.90 16.60 3.81
CA GLY A 283 -0.87 15.81 5.04
C GLY A 283 0.12 14.64 5.06
N ARG A 284 0.94 14.44 4.02
CA ARG A 284 1.90 13.32 3.93
C ARG A 284 3.36 13.81 3.95
N THR A 285 4.22 13.10 4.69
CA THR A 285 5.67 13.36 4.70
C THR A 285 6.25 13.08 3.32
N SER A 286 6.94 14.07 2.77
CA SER A 286 7.65 14.00 1.49
C SER A 286 9.14 14.21 1.72
N ALA A 287 9.97 13.36 1.11
CA ALA A 287 11.41 13.55 1.02
C ALA A 287 11.72 14.48 -0.16
N VAL A 288 12.60 15.46 0.04
CA VAL A 288 12.90 16.50 -0.96
C VAL A 288 14.39 16.83 -0.94
N VAL A 289 15.01 16.96 -2.11
CA VAL A 289 16.41 17.39 -2.29
C VAL A 289 16.41 18.83 -2.83
N PRO A 290 16.55 19.88 -1.98
CA PRO A 290 16.19 21.25 -2.37
C PRO A 290 17.10 21.90 -3.44
N SER A 291 18.33 21.42 -3.59
CA SER A 291 19.27 21.83 -4.64
C SER A 291 18.79 21.44 -6.04
N VAL A 292 18.13 20.27 -6.13
CA VAL A 292 17.57 19.67 -7.34
C VAL A 292 16.13 20.14 -7.55
N GLN A 293 15.28 19.99 -6.53
CA GLN A 293 13.85 20.29 -6.57
C GLN A 293 13.57 21.74 -6.16
N ARG A 294 13.91 22.68 -7.05
CA ARG A 294 13.76 24.12 -6.78
C ARG A 294 12.29 24.55 -6.87
N LYS A 295 11.91 25.56 -6.08
CA LYS A 295 10.63 26.26 -6.24
C LYS A 295 10.73 27.15 -7.48
N THR A 296 9.91 26.88 -8.50
CA THR A 296 9.92 27.60 -9.79
C THR A 296 8.61 28.33 -10.07
N GLY A 297 7.60 28.12 -9.24
CA GLY A 297 6.29 28.75 -9.28
C GLY A 297 5.61 28.60 -7.91
N PRO A 298 4.42 29.21 -7.74
CA PRO A 298 3.82 29.42 -6.42
C PRO A 298 3.62 28.15 -5.58
N VAL A 299 3.92 28.27 -4.29
CA VAL A 299 3.56 27.30 -3.25
C VAL A 299 2.50 27.86 -2.29
N ALA A 300 1.95 27.00 -1.43
CA ALA A 300 0.76 27.31 -0.64
C ALA A 300 0.82 28.59 0.22
N LYS A 301 1.98 28.94 0.80
CA LYS A 301 2.13 30.19 1.58
C LYS A 301 2.01 31.44 0.70
N GLU A 302 2.78 31.47 -0.38
CA GLU A 302 2.81 32.54 -1.37
C GLU A 302 1.42 32.72 -2.00
N MET A 303 0.67 31.63 -2.20
CA MET A 303 -0.72 31.70 -2.68
C MET A 303 -1.71 32.21 -1.64
N SER A 304 -1.58 31.85 -0.34
CA SER A 304 -2.45 32.46 0.69
C SER A 304 -2.21 33.96 0.87
N GLU A 305 -0.97 34.42 0.65
CA GLU A 305 -0.62 35.84 0.66
C GLU A 305 -1.11 36.54 -0.61
N ALA A 306 -1.02 35.90 -1.79
CA ALA A 306 -1.52 36.45 -3.05
C ALA A 306 -3.06 36.51 -3.14
N GLU A 307 -3.78 35.45 -2.73
CA GLU A 307 -5.25 35.46 -2.71
C GLU A 307 -5.79 36.47 -1.68
N GLY A 308 -5.11 36.65 -0.55
CA GLY A 308 -5.43 37.70 0.43
C GLY A 308 -5.18 39.13 -0.07
N ALA A 309 -4.33 39.33 -1.10
CA ALA A 309 -4.04 40.63 -1.68
C ALA A 309 -5.01 41.04 -2.82
N ILE A 310 -5.95 40.18 -3.21
CA ILE A 310 -6.85 40.40 -4.36
C ILE A 310 -8.21 41.00 -3.95
N ASP A 311 -8.63 40.91 -2.69
CA ASP A 311 -9.98 41.30 -2.23
C ASP A 311 -10.13 42.76 -1.75
N ASP A 312 -9.05 43.58 -1.81
CA ASP A 312 -8.97 44.89 -1.14
C ASP A 312 -8.84 46.11 -2.09
N GLU A 313 -9.24 45.98 -3.37
CA GLU A 313 -9.44 47.13 -4.27
C GLU A 313 -10.92 47.50 -4.45
N LYS A 314 -11.39 48.47 -3.65
CA LYS A 314 -12.59 49.27 -3.96
C LYS A 314 -12.21 50.71 -4.34
N PRO A 315 -12.93 51.33 -5.30
CA PRO A 315 -12.42 52.50 -6.01
C PRO A 315 -12.43 53.79 -5.18
N LYS A 316 -11.34 54.56 -5.30
CA LYS A 316 -11.15 55.88 -4.67
C LYS A 316 -12.24 56.88 -5.08
N LYS A 317 -12.82 57.59 -4.10
CA LYS A 317 -13.59 58.83 -4.31
C LYS A 317 -12.87 60.04 -3.68
N SER A 318 -13.20 61.23 -4.16
CA SER A 318 -12.37 62.44 -4.06
C SER A 318 -12.92 63.54 -3.12
N LYS A 319 -12.07 64.56 -2.86
CA LYS A 319 -12.27 65.78 -2.03
C LYS A 319 -12.05 65.56 -0.52
N GLY A 320 -11.43 66.49 0.23
CA GLY A 320 -10.83 67.78 -0.16
C GLY A 320 -9.98 68.43 0.96
N LYS A 321 -9.29 69.54 0.65
CA LYS A 321 -8.36 70.26 1.58
C LYS A 321 -9.08 70.99 2.73
N LYS A 322 -8.50 70.99 3.95
CA LYS A 322 -7.99 72.22 4.62
C LYS A 322 -7.30 72.02 6.01
N ARG A 323 -6.09 72.62 6.11
CA ARG A 323 -5.44 73.34 7.24
C ARG A 323 -4.92 72.61 8.50
N LYS A 324 -3.80 73.19 8.99
CA LYS A 324 -3.03 72.92 10.22
C LYS A 324 -3.79 73.30 11.51
N ALA A 325 -3.37 72.69 12.62
CA ALA A 325 -2.95 73.39 13.85
C ALA A 325 -1.72 72.65 14.45
N GLU A 326 -0.95 73.31 15.31
CA GLU A 326 0.25 72.82 16.02
C GLU A 326 0.18 73.27 17.49
N MET A 327 1.09 72.78 18.36
CA MET A 327 1.31 73.20 19.77
C MET A 327 0.24 72.72 20.78
N GLU A 328 0.54 72.43 22.06
CA GLU A 328 1.83 72.22 22.76
C GLU A 328 1.61 71.36 24.04
N GLU A 329 2.70 71.07 24.77
CA GLU A 329 2.68 70.34 26.06
C GLU A 329 2.17 71.21 27.23
N ASN A 330 1.62 70.57 28.27
CA ASN A 330 1.98 70.91 29.65
C ASN A 330 1.73 69.73 30.61
N GLU A 331 2.52 69.65 31.68
CA GLU A 331 2.38 68.65 32.75
C GLU A 331 1.54 69.18 33.91
N GLN A 332 0.80 68.29 34.59
CA GLN A 332 0.97 68.04 36.03
C GLN A 332 0.23 66.77 36.46
N ALA A 333 0.61 66.20 37.60
CA ALA A 333 0.28 64.84 37.99
C ALA A 333 -0.55 64.78 39.28
N GLU A 334 -1.28 63.68 39.50
CA GLU A 334 -1.40 63.10 40.85
C GLU A 334 -1.78 61.60 40.90
N VAL A 335 -1.15 60.90 41.86
CA VAL A 335 -1.53 59.63 42.53
C VAL A 335 -1.68 58.30 41.73
N ARG A 336 -1.43 57.21 42.46
CA ARG A 336 -1.38 55.76 42.12
C ARG A 336 -2.76 55.06 42.34
N PRO A 337 -2.98 53.76 42.02
CA PRO A 337 -2.02 52.70 41.68
C PRO A 337 -2.32 51.82 40.45
N LYS A 338 -1.33 50.98 40.09
CA LYS A 338 -1.44 49.96 39.05
C LYS A 338 -2.28 48.75 39.51
N GLN A 339 -3.09 48.20 38.61
CA GLN A 339 -3.43 46.76 38.63
C GLN A 339 -2.83 46.06 37.41
N THR A 340 -2.08 44.99 37.65
CA THR A 340 -1.45 44.15 36.62
C THR A 340 -2.25 42.86 36.45
N THR A 341 -2.78 42.62 35.25
CA THR A 341 -3.57 41.41 34.91
C THR A 341 -2.68 40.19 34.63
N ALA A 342 -1.99 39.68 35.66
CA ALA A 342 -1.32 38.39 35.61
C ALA A 342 -2.37 37.25 35.66
N ARG A 343 -2.53 36.49 34.56
CA ARG A 343 -3.54 35.42 34.45
C ARG A 343 -2.92 34.03 34.62
N THR A 344 -2.73 33.63 35.88
CA THR A 344 -2.13 32.34 36.24
C THR A 344 -3.19 31.24 36.46
N LYS A 345 -2.76 29.98 36.30
CA LYS A 345 -3.52 28.73 36.45
C LYS A 345 -4.54 28.73 37.61
N LYS A 346 -5.74 28.18 37.36
CA LYS A 346 -6.55 27.50 38.39
C LYS A 346 -6.53 26.00 38.14
N ALA A 347 -6.26 25.23 39.18
CA ALA A 347 -6.81 23.89 39.34
C ALA A 347 -8.10 24.00 40.20
N ALA A 348 -8.93 22.97 40.18
CA ALA A 348 -10.08 22.85 41.08
C ALA A 348 -10.06 21.46 41.72
N VAL A 349 -10.46 21.39 42.99
CA VAL A 349 -10.66 20.18 43.78
C VAL A 349 -12.16 20.11 44.14
N LYS A 350 -12.61 18.92 44.56
CA LYS A 350 -14.00 18.60 44.89
C LYS A 350 -14.61 19.48 45.98
N GLU A 351 -15.94 19.46 46.03
CA GLU A 351 -16.74 19.72 47.23
C GLU A 351 -17.03 18.40 47.97
N GLU A 352 -17.35 18.52 49.26
CA GLU A 352 -17.87 17.51 50.20
C GLU A 352 -19.26 18.04 50.68
N GLU A 353 -20.11 17.37 51.46
CA GLU A 353 -20.04 16.10 52.23
C GLU A 353 -20.91 15.01 51.51
N ASP A 354 -21.79 14.15 52.05
CA ASP A 354 -22.27 13.82 53.41
C ASP A 354 -22.94 12.40 53.42
N ASP A 355 -23.32 11.92 54.62
CA ASP A 355 -24.22 10.81 54.99
C ASP A 355 -23.76 9.33 54.79
N ASP A 356 -24.28 8.43 55.66
CA ASP A 356 -23.43 7.47 56.38
C ASP A 356 -23.87 5.98 56.39
N GLN A 357 -22.89 5.11 56.74
CA GLN A 357 -22.93 3.71 57.21
C GLN A 357 -24.20 2.84 57.10
N VAL A 358 -24.04 1.67 56.43
CA VAL A 358 -24.23 0.33 57.05
C VAL A 358 -23.13 -0.63 56.52
N LYS A 359 -22.77 -1.66 57.31
CA LYS A 359 -21.67 -2.62 57.07
C LYS A 359 -22.18 -3.97 56.56
N GLU A 360 -21.40 -4.67 55.73
CA GLU A 360 -21.25 -6.12 55.87
C GLU A 360 -19.92 -6.66 55.26
N ALA A 361 -19.55 -7.90 55.57
CA ALA A 361 -18.18 -8.40 55.46
C ALA A 361 -17.99 -9.49 54.38
N LYS A 362 -16.74 -9.63 53.89
CA LYS A 362 -16.31 -10.75 53.02
C LYS A 362 -15.68 -11.87 53.85
N PRO A 363 -16.12 -13.14 53.72
CA PRO A 363 -15.41 -14.28 54.28
C PRO A 363 -14.20 -14.68 53.43
N GLN A 364 -13.12 -15.09 54.08
CA GLN A 364 -12.10 -15.97 53.50
C GLN A 364 -12.49 -17.43 53.76
N VAL A 365 -12.08 -18.35 52.87
CA VAL A 365 -11.95 -19.78 53.22
C VAL A 365 -10.65 -20.30 52.64
N ASN A 366 -9.77 -20.79 53.51
CA ASN A 366 -8.64 -21.65 53.13
C ASN A 366 -9.09 -23.12 53.22
N SER A 367 -8.52 -23.98 52.39
CA SER A 367 -8.41 -25.42 52.67
C SER A 367 -6.98 -25.88 52.39
N ALA A 368 -6.48 -26.81 53.22
CA ALA A 368 -5.04 -26.96 53.43
C ALA A 368 -4.35 -27.95 52.48
N SER A 369 -3.02 -27.85 52.50
CA SER A 369 -2.04 -28.76 51.89
C SER A 369 -2.28 -30.24 52.17
N ASN A 370 -1.74 -31.09 51.27
CA ASN A 370 -0.79 -32.08 51.75
C ASN A 370 0.35 -32.32 50.75
N GLN A 371 1.58 -32.50 51.27
CA GLN A 371 2.73 -33.04 50.53
C GLN A 371 2.90 -34.52 50.91
N VAL A 372 3.69 -35.28 50.14
CA VAL A 372 4.95 -35.94 50.59
C VAL A 372 5.41 -37.00 49.57
N ASN A 373 6.69 -36.93 49.22
CA ASN A 373 7.61 -37.94 48.71
C ASN A 373 7.11 -39.20 47.95
N GLY A 374 7.72 -39.40 46.76
CA GLY A 374 8.81 -40.38 46.69
C GLY A 374 8.64 -41.56 45.72
N GLY A 375 9.67 -41.82 44.91
CA GLY A 375 9.73 -43.01 44.04
C GLY A 375 10.82 -42.94 42.97
N ARG A 376 12.01 -43.46 43.26
CA ARG A 376 12.99 -43.83 42.21
C ARG A 376 12.67 -45.23 41.67
N ASN A 377 13.00 -45.47 40.39
CA ASN A 377 13.36 -46.74 39.72
C ASN A 377 12.56 -47.00 38.43
N VAL A 378 13.04 -47.72 37.40
CA VAL A 378 14.40 -48.12 36.96
C VAL A 378 14.32 -48.46 35.46
N SER A 379 15.46 -48.45 34.77
CA SER A 379 15.58 -48.76 33.33
C SER A 379 15.33 -50.23 32.92
N LYS A 380 14.82 -50.41 31.68
CA LYS A 380 15.12 -51.49 30.70
C LYS A 380 14.48 -51.06 29.35
N LYS A 381 15.11 -51.05 28.16
CA LYS A 381 16.33 -51.61 27.56
C LYS A 381 16.16 -52.98 26.85
N GLY A 382 15.97 -52.89 25.52
CA GLY A 382 16.00 -53.91 24.46
C GLY A 382 15.80 -53.16 23.12
N LYS A 383 16.50 -53.33 21.98
CA LYS A 383 17.39 -54.40 21.45
C LYS A 383 16.71 -55.78 21.32
N SER A 384 16.83 -56.54 20.23
CA SER A 384 17.29 -56.30 18.82
C SER A 384 17.08 -57.61 18.01
N VAL A 385 17.59 -57.72 16.76
CA VAL A 385 17.50 -58.85 15.77
C VAL A 385 16.28 -58.72 14.84
N LYS A 386 16.34 -58.69 13.49
CA LYS A 386 17.38 -58.84 12.43
C LYS A 386 17.68 -60.25 11.88
N ASP A 387 17.04 -60.58 10.75
CA ASP A 387 17.50 -61.40 9.59
C ASP A 387 16.64 -60.94 8.38
N GLU A 388 17.00 -60.86 7.09
CA GLU A 388 18.13 -61.19 6.20
C GLU A 388 17.83 -62.22 5.08
N THR A 389 17.71 -61.70 3.84
CA THR A 389 17.73 -62.43 2.54
C THR A 389 16.56 -63.40 2.29
N VAL A 390 16.23 -63.90 1.08
CA VAL A 390 16.78 -63.92 -0.30
C VAL A 390 15.57 -63.57 -1.24
N GLY A 391 15.61 -63.03 -2.47
CA GLY A 391 16.62 -62.86 -3.51
C GLY A 391 16.20 -63.61 -4.80
N GLY A 392 15.90 -62.93 -5.92
CA GLY A 392 15.58 -63.63 -7.18
C GLY A 392 14.79 -62.84 -8.25
N THR A 393 15.47 -62.55 -9.36
CA THR A 393 14.88 -62.24 -10.69
C THR A 393 15.52 -63.20 -11.70
N PRO A 394 14.87 -63.58 -12.83
CA PRO A 394 15.23 -62.92 -14.10
C PRO A 394 14.18 -62.98 -15.26
N ALA A 395 14.56 -62.39 -16.40
CA ALA A 395 14.30 -62.84 -17.80
C ALA A 395 12.93 -62.59 -18.51
N SER A 396 12.77 -61.36 -18.99
CA SER A 396 12.48 -60.94 -20.39
C SER A 396 12.07 -61.93 -21.53
N LYS A 397 11.11 -61.46 -22.37
CA LYS A 397 10.97 -61.61 -23.85
C LYS A 397 10.11 -60.41 -24.35
N LYS A 398 10.44 -59.61 -25.38
CA LYS A 398 10.52 -59.83 -26.86
C LYS A 398 9.20 -60.30 -27.51
N VAL A 399 8.75 -59.83 -28.69
CA VAL A 399 8.97 -58.60 -29.50
C VAL A 399 8.03 -58.65 -30.75
N MET A 400 7.45 -57.53 -31.20
CA MET A 400 6.96 -57.22 -32.58
C MET A 400 6.11 -55.92 -32.54
N ASN A 401 6.20 -54.86 -33.34
CA ASN A 401 6.98 -54.42 -34.53
C ASN A 401 6.23 -54.36 -35.89
N THR A 402 5.67 -53.18 -36.22
CA THR A 402 5.44 -52.55 -37.55
C THR A 402 4.89 -51.13 -37.26
N ALA A 403 5.44 -50.01 -37.78
CA ALA A 403 5.42 -49.49 -39.17
C ALA A 403 4.05 -48.90 -39.58
N GLU A 404 3.92 -47.74 -40.24
CA GLU A 404 4.92 -46.71 -40.63
C GLU A 404 4.28 -45.32 -40.89
N ASN A 405 5.12 -44.35 -41.26
CA ASN A 405 4.91 -42.97 -41.75
C ASN A 405 3.53 -42.61 -42.38
N ASP A 406 3.10 -41.34 -42.18
CA ASP A 406 3.25 -40.32 -43.26
C ASP A 406 3.30 -38.88 -42.72
N THR A 407 3.78 -37.97 -43.57
CA THR A 407 3.94 -36.52 -43.37
C THR A 407 2.90 -35.73 -44.18
N GLY A 408 2.54 -34.50 -43.78
CA GLY A 408 1.58 -33.71 -44.57
C GLY A 408 1.44 -32.26 -44.14
N ARG A 409 2.07 -31.33 -44.87
CA ARG A 409 2.03 -29.88 -44.56
C ARG A 409 2.01 -29.02 -45.83
N ARG A 410 0.86 -28.42 -46.19
CA ARG A 410 0.68 -27.04 -46.74
C ARG A 410 -0.60 -26.78 -47.58
N ARG A 411 -1.12 -25.56 -47.43
CA ARG A 411 -1.65 -24.62 -48.46
C ARG A 411 -2.89 -24.95 -49.31
N SER A 412 -4.01 -24.34 -48.93
CA SER A 412 -4.68 -23.22 -49.64
C SER A 412 -4.60 -23.09 -51.18
N GLY A 413 -5.77 -22.94 -51.83
CA GLY A 413 -5.91 -22.13 -53.06
C GLY A 413 -7.16 -22.38 -53.91
N ARG A 414 -7.67 -21.32 -54.57
CA ARG A 414 -8.69 -21.31 -55.67
C ARG A 414 -10.13 -21.75 -55.29
N LEU A 415 -11.24 -21.33 -55.94
CA LEU A 415 -11.60 -20.38 -57.03
C LEU A 415 -12.82 -19.53 -56.53
N SER A 416 -13.54 -18.76 -57.36
CA SER A 416 -13.22 -17.46 -58.01
C SER A 416 -14.52 -16.83 -58.60
N LYS A 417 -14.46 -15.60 -59.14
CA LYS A 417 -15.59 -14.78 -59.69
C LYS A 417 -16.51 -14.20 -58.60
N THR A 418 -17.16 -13.06 -58.79
CA THR A 418 -17.33 -12.25 -60.04
C THR A 418 -16.50 -10.98 -60.01
#